data_AF-A0A8C6Z390-F1
#
_entry.id   AF-A0A8C6Z390-F1
#
_cell.length_a   1.000
_cell.length_b   1.000
_cell.length_c   1.000
_cell.angle_alpha   90.00
_cell.angle_beta   90.00
_cell.angle_gamma   90.00
#
_symmetry.space_group_name_H-M   'P 1'
#
loop_
_entity.id
_entity.type
_entity.pdbx_description
1 polymer ?
#
loop_
_entity_poly.entity_id
_entity_poly.type
_entity_poly.pdbx_seq_one_letter_code
_entity_poly.pdbx_strand_id
1 'polypeptide(L)'
;MSSKKSSGISCQGATSITTFADFLCSKISPALCQAVYEKTAIAIARDMRIKVQDFGGNRAQLEVCILKYLAQEESFEKFRRYLYSPREFFQEYIKKLVHEYCLDKNRRLEMFLNDSLTHYYENIQSAVFTSTRVIKDRNDRSDKISLWLDEFCSSLKEVLSLPRKDLKSIEHLKVTDIEFLNNAVTEALAPLHDELKQGFANADLNSFGRQPHTILAEQCAGCWEQCPFCGALCTNTLANHDGDHQLVFHRPNVLTGYKWYKTDNLVIDICSSSVASECLFRIGEDKWIPYKKYREAGPPYSTWNILPDPSMKAYWKWFVCHFRTQLEKWFNGKFQGKGEIPDAWKKITKQEVLSQLDKF
;
A
#
# COMPACT_ATOMS: atom_id res chain seq x y z
N MET A 1 -4.74 -10.91 73.88
CA MET A 1 -4.12 -10.19 72.73
C MET A 1 -3.74 -11.20 71.64
N SER A 2 -4.66 -11.54 70.73
CA SER A 2 -4.32 -12.29 69.50
C SER A 2 -5.49 -12.21 68.52
N SER A 3 -5.64 -11.07 67.84
CA SER A 3 -6.58 -10.91 66.69
C SER A 3 -6.27 -9.69 65.80
N LYS A 4 -5.02 -9.20 65.77
CA LYS A 4 -4.63 -8.06 64.93
C LYS A 4 -3.57 -8.36 63.86
N LYS A 5 -3.14 -9.62 63.67
CA LYS A 5 -2.09 -9.98 62.71
C LYS A 5 -2.56 -10.61 61.38
N SER A 6 -3.80 -11.10 61.25
CA SER A 6 -4.25 -11.69 59.97
C SER A 6 -4.80 -10.65 58.97
N SER A 7 -5.36 -9.54 59.44
CA SER A 7 -5.96 -8.50 58.58
C SER A 7 -4.91 -7.72 57.78
N GLY A 8 -3.72 -7.48 58.35
CA GLY A 8 -2.65 -6.72 57.69
C GLY A 8 -1.92 -7.47 56.57
N ILE A 9 -1.79 -8.80 56.68
CA ILE A 9 -1.13 -9.64 55.67
C ILE A 9 -2.01 -9.80 54.43
N SER A 10 -3.33 -9.93 54.62
CA SER A 10 -4.31 -10.00 53.53
C SER A 10 -4.35 -8.69 52.71
N CYS A 11 -4.29 -7.53 53.37
CA CYS A 11 -4.30 -6.24 52.67
C CYS A 11 -3.02 -5.98 51.85
N GLN A 12 -1.85 -6.42 52.34
CA GLN A 12 -0.57 -6.21 51.67
C GLN A 12 -0.39 -7.11 50.43
N GLY A 13 -0.93 -8.34 50.48
CA GLY A 13 -0.99 -9.25 49.34
C GLY A 13 -1.88 -8.72 48.22
N ALA A 14 -3.08 -8.23 48.56
CA ALA A 14 -3.99 -7.63 47.59
C ALA A 14 -3.38 -6.38 46.91
N THR A 15 -2.75 -5.51 47.69
CA THR A 15 -2.08 -4.30 47.17
C THR A 15 -0.96 -4.63 46.19
N SER A 16 -0.19 -5.70 46.47
CA SER A 16 0.91 -6.14 45.60
C SER A 16 0.38 -6.67 44.25
N ILE A 17 -0.77 -7.35 44.26
CA ILE A 17 -1.41 -7.92 43.06
C ILE A 17 -2.00 -6.82 42.17
N THR A 18 -2.66 -5.82 42.76
CA THR A 18 -3.14 -4.65 42.01
C THR A 18 -1.96 -3.89 41.38
N THR A 19 -0.89 -3.64 42.15
CA THR A 19 0.33 -2.98 41.63
C THR A 19 0.96 -3.77 40.48
N PHE A 20 0.96 -5.10 40.56
CA PHE A 20 1.43 -5.97 39.48
C PHE A 20 0.57 -5.80 38.22
N ALA A 21 -0.75 -5.89 38.36
CA ALA A 21 -1.69 -5.80 37.26
C ALA A 21 -1.62 -4.44 36.55
N ASP A 22 -1.59 -3.36 37.32
CA ASP A 22 -1.49 -1.99 36.80
C ASP A 22 -0.17 -1.77 36.04
N PHE A 23 0.95 -2.20 36.63
CA PHE A 23 2.25 -2.09 35.98
C PHE A 23 2.29 -2.91 34.69
N LEU A 24 1.80 -4.14 34.70
CA LEU A 24 1.75 -4.99 33.51
C LEU A 24 0.91 -4.33 32.41
N CYS A 25 -0.28 -3.83 32.74
CA CYS A 25 -1.13 -3.10 31.80
C CYS A 25 -0.44 -1.85 31.23
N SER A 26 0.33 -1.12 32.05
CA SER A 26 1.11 0.04 31.58
C SER A 26 2.17 -0.32 30.53
N LYS A 27 2.68 -1.56 30.55
CA LYS A 27 3.62 -2.08 29.55
C LYS A 27 2.92 -2.68 28.34
N ILE A 28 1.78 -3.32 28.54
CA ILE A 28 0.95 -3.86 27.46
C ILE A 28 0.37 -2.75 26.59
N SER A 29 -0.12 -1.66 27.19
CA SER A 29 -0.82 -0.57 26.49
C SER A 29 -0.10 -0.05 25.23
N PRO A 30 1.15 0.45 25.30
CA PRO A 30 1.84 0.95 24.11
C PRO A 30 2.15 -0.14 23.08
N ALA A 31 2.52 -1.34 23.54
CA ALA A 31 2.79 -2.47 22.66
C ALA A 31 1.53 -2.92 21.90
N LEU A 32 0.38 -2.95 22.59
CA LEU A 32 -0.91 -3.33 22.04
C LEU A 32 -1.38 -2.30 21.01
N CYS A 33 -1.29 -1.01 21.34
CA CYS A 33 -1.63 0.07 20.43
C CYS A 33 -0.83 -0.03 19.12
N GLN A 34 0.49 -0.23 19.22
CA GLN A 34 1.35 -0.41 18.04
C GLN A 34 0.94 -1.65 17.22
N ALA A 35 0.76 -2.80 17.88
CA ALA A 35 0.40 -4.04 17.20
C ALA A 35 -0.96 -3.94 16.47
N VAL A 36 -1.94 -3.24 17.07
CA VAL A 36 -3.24 -2.97 16.44
C VAL A 36 -3.08 -2.18 15.14
N TYR A 37 -2.30 -1.09 15.13
CA TYR A 37 -2.05 -0.31 13.92
C TYR A 37 -1.33 -1.13 12.84
N GLU A 38 -0.30 -1.89 13.21
CA GLU A 38 0.45 -2.73 12.26
C GLU A 38 -0.44 -3.80 11.61
N LYS A 39 -1.22 -4.53 12.42
CA LYS A 39 -2.16 -5.54 11.93
C LYS A 39 -3.24 -4.91 11.05
N THR A 40 -3.77 -3.76 11.47
CA THR A 40 -4.82 -3.04 10.74
C THR A 40 -4.33 -2.56 9.38
N ALA A 41 -3.11 -2.04 9.26
CA ALA A 41 -2.56 -1.60 7.98
C ALA A 41 -2.48 -2.75 6.97
N ILE A 42 -2.04 -3.91 7.43
CA ILE A 42 -1.96 -5.13 6.62
C ILE A 42 -3.37 -5.62 6.25
N ALA A 43 -4.32 -5.58 7.19
CA ALA A 43 -5.70 -6.00 6.97
C ALA A 43 -6.39 -5.14 5.90
N ILE A 44 -6.26 -3.81 5.98
CA ILE A 44 -6.80 -2.87 4.99
C ILE A 44 -6.22 -3.18 3.60
N ALA A 45 -4.90 -3.29 3.49
CA ALA A 45 -4.25 -3.56 2.20
C ALA A 45 -4.73 -4.89 1.58
N ARG A 46 -4.82 -5.96 2.39
CA ARG A 46 -5.33 -7.27 1.95
C ARG A 46 -6.80 -7.21 1.53
N ASP A 47 -7.63 -6.55 2.32
CA ASP A 47 -9.06 -6.45 2.05
C ASP A 47 -9.33 -5.66 0.77
N MET A 48 -8.63 -4.55 0.57
CA MET A 48 -8.70 -3.76 -0.67
C MET A 48 -8.19 -4.54 -1.89
N ARG A 49 -7.11 -5.32 -1.75
CA ARG A 49 -6.60 -6.17 -2.82
C ARG A 49 -7.65 -7.16 -3.33
N ILE A 50 -8.58 -7.58 -2.46
CA ILE A 50 -9.64 -8.54 -2.79
C ILE A 50 -10.91 -7.82 -3.27
N LYS A 51 -11.32 -6.73 -2.61
CA LYS A 51 -12.65 -6.12 -2.80
C LYS A 51 -12.67 -4.93 -3.76
N VAL A 52 -11.55 -4.25 -3.97
CA VAL A 52 -11.48 -3.08 -4.86
C VAL A 52 -11.06 -3.55 -6.25
N GLN A 53 -11.91 -3.30 -7.24
CA GLN A 53 -11.73 -3.78 -8.62
C GLN A 53 -10.36 -3.42 -9.20
N ASP A 54 -9.91 -2.20 -8.97
CA ASP A 54 -8.61 -1.66 -9.42
C ASP A 54 -7.42 -2.51 -8.96
N PHE A 55 -7.54 -3.17 -7.82
CA PHE A 55 -6.48 -3.96 -7.20
C PHE A 55 -6.68 -5.46 -7.33
N GLY A 56 -7.80 -5.94 -7.88
CA GLY A 56 -8.03 -7.36 -8.12
C GLY A 56 -7.23 -7.93 -9.30
N GLY A 57 -6.58 -7.06 -10.07
CA GLY A 57 -5.94 -7.39 -11.34
C GLY A 57 -4.42 -7.39 -11.36
N ASN A 58 -3.87 -7.65 -12.56
CA ASN A 58 -2.45 -7.52 -12.87
C ASN A 58 -2.04 -6.07 -13.13
N ARG A 59 -0.73 -5.83 -13.34
CA ARG A 59 -0.18 -4.47 -13.55
C ARG A 59 -0.82 -3.74 -14.74
N ALA A 60 -1.20 -4.45 -15.82
CA ALA A 60 -1.86 -3.85 -16.96
C ALA A 60 -3.28 -3.35 -16.62
N GLN A 61 -4.05 -4.13 -15.86
CA GLN A 61 -5.40 -3.75 -15.45
C GLN A 61 -5.39 -2.51 -14.56
N LEU A 62 -4.43 -2.42 -13.63
CA LEU A 62 -4.25 -1.23 -12.81
C LEU A 62 -3.86 0.00 -13.64
N GLU A 63 -3.01 -0.18 -14.66
CA GLU A 63 -2.70 0.89 -15.62
C GLU A 63 -3.96 1.39 -16.34
N VAL A 64 -4.84 0.48 -16.75
CA VAL A 64 -6.14 0.84 -17.35
C VAL A 64 -7.04 1.60 -16.39
N CYS A 65 -7.09 1.21 -15.11
CA CYS A 65 -7.86 1.93 -14.09
C CYS A 65 -7.33 3.36 -13.92
N ILE A 66 -6.01 3.54 -13.89
CA ILE A 66 -5.37 4.86 -13.85
C ILE A 66 -5.72 5.69 -15.09
N LEU A 67 -5.69 5.10 -16.29
CA LEU A 67 -6.08 5.79 -17.52
C LEU A 67 -7.57 6.21 -17.48
N LYS A 68 -8.47 5.36 -16.97
CA LYS A 68 -9.89 5.70 -16.77
C LYS A 68 -10.03 6.89 -15.83
N TYR A 69 -9.37 6.84 -14.67
CA TYR A 69 -9.38 7.93 -13.69
C TYR A 69 -8.90 9.25 -14.33
N LEU A 70 -7.76 9.22 -15.03
CA LEU A 70 -7.23 10.40 -15.70
C LEU A 70 -8.19 10.96 -16.77
N ALA A 71 -8.86 10.09 -17.54
CA ALA A 71 -9.85 10.52 -18.52
C ALA A 71 -11.14 11.06 -17.88
N GLN A 72 -11.52 10.60 -16.70
CA GLN A 72 -12.64 11.16 -15.94
C GLN A 72 -12.32 12.56 -15.39
N GLU A 73 -11.10 12.73 -14.88
CA GLU A 73 -10.64 13.99 -14.28
C GLU A 73 -10.36 15.08 -15.30
N GLU A 74 -10.02 14.73 -16.55
CA GLU A 74 -9.69 15.66 -17.66
C GLU A 74 -8.66 16.75 -17.26
N SER A 75 -7.81 16.46 -16.28
CA SER A 75 -6.82 17.40 -15.77
C SER A 75 -5.47 17.18 -16.44
N PHE A 76 -5.08 18.10 -17.32
CA PHE A 76 -3.79 18.05 -18.00
C PHE A 76 -2.60 17.99 -17.02
N GLU A 77 -2.73 18.63 -15.86
CA GLU A 77 -1.68 18.59 -14.84
C GLU A 77 -1.54 17.19 -14.23
N LYS A 78 -2.65 16.51 -13.91
CA LYS A 78 -2.61 15.11 -13.45
C LYS A 78 -2.00 14.21 -14.51
N PHE A 79 -2.36 14.39 -15.77
CA PHE A 79 -1.74 13.70 -16.89
C PHE A 79 -0.23 13.94 -16.97
N ARG A 80 0.21 15.20 -16.89
CA ARG A 80 1.62 15.57 -16.89
C ARG A 80 2.39 14.85 -15.78
N ARG A 81 1.83 14.82 -14.57
CA ARG A 81 2.43 14.11 -13.42
C ARG A 81 2.50 12.60 -13.66
N TYR A 82 1.44 11.99 -14.20
CA TYR A 82 1.45 10.58 -14.59
C TYR A 82 2.52 10.26 -15.66
N LEU A 83 2.72 11.14 -16.65
CA LEU A 83 3.69 10.94 -17.72
C LEU A 83 5.15 11.10 -17.24
N TYR A 84 5.43 12.10 -16.40
CA TYR A 84 6.78 12.44 -15.95
C TYR A 84 7.23 11.66 -14.70
N SER A 85 6.29 11.43 -13.79
CA SER A 85 6.48 10.85 -12.46
C SER A 85 5.50 9.69 -12.22
N PRO A 86 5.54 8.62 -13.04
CA PRO A 86 4.56 7.55 -12.98
C PRO A 86 4.56 6.80 -11.64
N ARG A 87 5.72 6.67 -10.99
CA ARG A 87 5.84 6.01 -9.67
C ARG A 87 5.12 6.81 -8.59
N GLU A 88 5.39 8.11 -8.51
CA GLU A 88 4.72 8.98 -7.54
C GLU A 88 3.22 9.06 -7.82
N PHE A 89 2.82 9.23 -9.09
CA PHE A 89 1.41 9.29 -9.45
C PHE A 89 0.67 8.00 -9.06
N PHE A 90 1.28 6.84 -9.26
CA PHE A 90 0.74 5.56 -8.85
C PHE A 90 0.52 5.47 -7.33
N GLN A 91 1.50 5.93 -6.55
CA GLN A 91 1.37 5.97 -5.08
C GLN A 91 0.25 6.93 -4.64
N GLU A 92 0.14 8.09 -5.27
CA GLU A 92 -0.93 9.06 -5.01
C GLU A 92 -2.31 8.50 -5.35
N TYR A 93 -2.42 7.79 -6.48
CA TYR A 93 -3.64 7.12 -6.91
C TYR A 93 -4.10 6.09 -5.87
N ILE A 94 -3.20 5.21 -5.43
CA ILE A 94 -3.50 4.21 -4.41
C ILE A 94 -3.84 4.87 -3.08
N LYS A 95 -3.10 5.90 -2.67
CA LYS A 95 -3.38 6.66 -1.45
C LYS A 95 -4.80 7.25 -1.47
N LYS A 96 -5.20 7.85 -2.60
CA LYS A 96 -6.58 8.35 -2.79
C LYS A 96 -7.61 7.25 -2.56
N LEU A 97 -7.44 6.10 -3.22
CA LEU A 97 -8.39 4.99 -3.10
C LEU A 97 -8.43 4.40 -1.68
N VAL A 98 -7.29 4.32 -0.98
CA VAL A 98 -7.23 3.89 0.42
C VAL A 98 -7.96 4.88 1.33
N HIS A 99 -7.76 6.18 1.12
CA HIS A 99 -8.48 7.21 1.88
C HIS A 99 -10.00 7.08 1.67
N GLU A 100 -10.45 6.97 0.42
CA GLU A 100 -11.87 6.79 0.08
C GLU A 100 -12.45 5.51 0.67
N TYR A 101 -11.67 4.42 0.68
CA TYR A 101 -12.08 3.14 1.23
C TYR A 101 -12.22 3.15 2.75
N CYS A 102 -11.23 3.71 3.45
CA CYS A 102 -11.16 3.69 4.90
C CYS A 102 -12.09 4.72 5.56
N LEU A 103 -12.25 5.88 4.94
CA LEU A 103 -13.01 7.03 5.47
C LEU A 103 -14.41 7.13 4.84
N ASP A 104 -14.91 6.02 4.29
CA ASP A 104 -16.28 5.96 3.78
C ASP A 104 -17.32 6.09 4.92
N LYS A 105 -18.59 6.21 4.55
CA LYS A 105 -19.70 6.33 5.51
C LYS A 105 -19.88 5.09 6.41
N ASN A 106 -19.21 3.97 6.09
CA ASN A 106 -19.30 2.73 6.85
C ASN A 106 -18.28 2.66 7.99
N ARG A 107 -17.48 3.72 8.22
CA ARG A 107 -16.46 3.78 9.29
C ARG A 107 -15.50 2.57 9.26
N ARG A 108 -15.10 2.14 8.06
CA ARG A 108 -14.29 0.92 7.88
C ARG A 108 -12.99 0.96 8.66
N LEU A 109 -12.32 2.11 8.74
CA LEU A 109 -11.08 2.24 9.51
C LEU A 109 -11.26 1.81 10.96
N GLU A 110 -12.30 2.33 11.62
CA GLU A 110 -12.61 1.97 13.00
C GLU A 110 -13.01 0.51 13.15
N MET A 111 -13.75 -0.06 12.19
CA MET A 111 -14.06 -1.49 12.19
C MET A 111 -12.77 -2.32 12.18
N PHE A 112 -11.82 -2.04 11.28
CA PHE A 112 -10.56 -2.80 11.24
C PHE A 112 -9.70 -2.62 12.51
N LEU A 113 -9.68 -1.43 13.09
CA LEU A 113 -8.99 -1.16 14.35
C LEU A 113 -9.61 -1.97 15.49
N ASN A 114 -10.94 -1.98 15.59
CA ASN A 114 -11.69 -2.73 16.60
C ASN A 114 -11.53 -4.24 16.44
N ASP A 115 -11.58 -4.76 15.21
CA ASP A 115 -11.35 -6.18 14.92
C ASP A 115 -9.93 -6.60 15.33
N SER A 116 -8.94 -5.76 15.02
CA SER A 116 -7.54 -6.00 15.40
C SER A 116 -7.35 -5.92 16.91
N LEU A 117 -7.96 -4.94 17.58
CA LEU A 117 -7.93 -4.78 19.04
C LEU A 117 -8.55 -5.98 19.74
N THR A 118 -9.73 -6.42 19.29
CA THR A 118 -10.44 -7.58 19.84
C THR A 118 -9.57 -8.83 19.73
N HIS A 119 -8.98 -9.07 18.55
CA HIS A 119 -8.07 -10.21 18.34
C HIS A 119 -6.87 -10.21 19.30
N TYR A 120 -6.21 -9.07 19.49
CA TYR A 120 -5.08 -9.00 20.40
C TYR A 120 -5.48 -9.08 21.87
N TYR A 121 -6.61 -8.48 22.23
CA TYR A 121 -7.18 -8.55 23.57
C TYR A 121 -7.47 -10.00 23.98
N GLU A 122 -8.11 -10.78 23.11
CA GLU A 122 -8.37 -12.21 23.32
C GLU A 122 -7.07 -13.02 23.48
N ASN A 123 -6.04 -12.73 22.67
CA ASN A 123 -4.73 -13.39 22.81
C ASN A 123 -4.06 -13.07 24.17
N ILE A 124 -4.15 -11.82 24.63
CA ILE A 124 -3.61 -11.41 25.93
C ILE A 124 -4.36 -12.10 27.07
N GLN A 125 -5.69 -12.12 27.04
CA GLN A 125 -6.49 -12.84 28.04
C GLN A 125 -6.15 -14.34 28.07
N SER A 126 -6.02 -14.97 26.90
CA SER A 126 -5.60 -16.36 26.77
C SER A 126 -4.21 -16.61 27.35
N ALA A 127 -3.26 -15.68 27.15
CA ALA A 127 -1.93 -15.75 27.74
C ALA A 127 -1.97 -15.62 29.27
N VAL A 128 -2.75 -14.67 29.82
CA VAL A 128 -2.95 -14.52 31.27
C VAL A 128 -3.50 -15.82 31.88
N PHE A 129 -4.52 -16.40 31.27
CA PHE A 129 -5.13 -17.65 31.73
C PHE A 129 -4.16 -18.83 31.65
N THR A 130 -3.44 -18.95 30.52
CA THR A 130 -2.49 -20.05 30.29
C THR A 130 -1.35 -20.01 31.30
N SER A 131 -0.73 -18.84 31.52
CA SER A 131 0.35 -18.67 32.49
C SER A 131 -0.10 -18.98 33.92
N THR A 132 -1.32 -18.57 34.27
CA THR A 132 -1.93 -18.87 35.58
C THR A 132 -2.10 -20.38 35.77
N ARG A 133 -2.66 -21.06 34.77
CA ARG A 133 -2.89 -22.51 34.80
C ARG A 133 -1.59 -23.31 34.95
N VAL A 134 -0.51 -22.92 34.25
CA VAL A 134 0.79 -23.61 34.29
C VAL A 134 1.43 -23.61 35.70
N ILE A 135 1.09 -22.61 36.53
CA ILE A 135 1.78 -22.36 37.80
C ILE A 135 0.92 -22.67 39.03
N LYS A 136 -0.40 -22.78 38.83
CA LYS A 136 -1.38 -23.07 39.90
C LYS A 136 -0.99 -24.28 40.75
N ASP A 137 -0.57 -25.38 40.12
CA ASP A 137 -0.28 -26.65 40.80
C ASP A 137 1.21 -26.83 41.20
N ARG A 138 2.05 -25.83 40.94
CA ARG A 138 3.47 -25.90 41.33
C ARG A 138 3.63 -25.67 42.83
N ASN A 139 4.32 -26.58 43.52
CA ASN A 139 4.51 -26.53 44.98
C ASN A 139 5.78 -25.77 45.42
N ASP A 140 6.70 -25.48 44.50
CA ASP A 140 7.87 -24.65 44.75
C ASP A 140 7.47 -23.16 44.82
N ARG A 141 7.78 -22.51 45.95
CA ARG A 141 7.34 -21.14 46.23
C ARG A 141 8.32 -20.06 45.76
N SER A 142 9.58 -20.40 45.44
CA SER A 142 10.63 -19.38 45.33
C SER A 142 10.55 -18.51 44.07
N ASP A 143 9.92 -18.96 42.98
CA ASP A 143 10.03 -18.26 41.67
C ASP A 143 8.73 -18.20 40.86
N LYS A 144 7.57 -18.39 41.49
CA LYS A 144 6.26 -18.48 40.79
C LYS A 144 5.95 -17.30 39.87
N ILE A 145 6.28 -16.08 40.29
CA ILE A 145 6.00 -14.88 39.48
C ILE A 145 6.95 -14.74 38.30
N SER A 146 8.22 -15.05 38.51
CA SER A 146 9.19 -15.04 37.41
C SER A 146 8.77 -16.03 36.32
N LEU A 147 8.39 -17.25 36.71
CA LEU A 147 7.85 -18.26 35.82
C LEU A 147 6.56 -17.81 35.13
N TRP A 148 5.67 -17.10 35.84
CA TRP A 148 4.41 -16.60 35.26
C TRP A 148 4.67 -15.60 34.15
N LEU A 149 5.61 -14.68 34.40
CA LEU A 149 6.03 -13.69 33.42
C LEU A 149 6.73 -14.33 32.22
N ASP A 150 7.53 -15.39 32.44
CA ASP A 150 8.17 -16.15 31.36
C ASP A 150 7.14 -16.83 30.46
N GLU A 151 6.18 -17.56 31.05
CA GLU A 151 5.08 -18.21 30.31
C GLU A 151 4.21 -17.18 29.58
N PHE A 152 3.93 -16.03 30.23
CA PHE A 152 3.12 -14.96 29.65
C PHE A 152 3.80 -14.33 28.43
N CYS A 153 5.09 -13.99 28.55
CA CYS A 153 5.86 -13.43 27.43
C CYS A 153 6.07 -14.46 26.32
N SER A 154 6.29 -15.74 26.66
CA SER A 154 6.42 -16.82 25.69
C SER A 154 5.15 -16.99 24.86
N SER A 155 3.98 -16.96 25.51
CA SER A 155 2.67 -17.06 24.86
C SER A 155 2.38 -15.90 23.90
N LEU A 156 2.96 -14.73 24.16
CA LEU A 156 2.75 -13.52 23.36
C LEU A 156 3.89 -13.21 22.37
N LYS A 157 4.94 -14.03 22.32
CA LYS A 157 6.17 -13.70 21.59
C LYS A 157 5.96 -13.32 20.12
N GLU A 158 5.08 -14.01 19.42
CA GLU A 158 4.75 -13.76 17.99
C GLU A 158 3.53 -12.84 17.82
N VAL A 159 2.94 -12.38 18.92
CA VAL A 159 1.69 -11.61 18.96
C VAL A 159 1.99 -10.16 19.33
N LEU A 160 2.80 -9.94 20.36
CA LEU A 160 3.03 -8.64 20.98
C LEU A 160 4.51 -8.44 21.27
N SER A 161 5.05 -7.28 20.89
CA SER A 161 6.41 -6.89 21.27
C SER A 161 6.44 -6.47 22.74
N LEU A 162 6.50 -7.45 23.64
CA LEU A 162 6.58 -7.25 25.08
C LEU A 162 7.80 -7.98 25.65
N PRO A 163 8.97 -7.31 25.71
CA PRO A 163 10.20 -7.92 26.20
C PRO A 163 10.11 -8.30 27.68
N ARG A 164 10.41 -9.56 28.00
CA ARG A 164 10.42 -10.07 29.39
C ARG A 164 11.27 -9.22 30.34
N LYS A 165 12.36 -8.62 29.84
CA LYS A 165 13.26 -7.73 30.59
C LYS A 165 12.56 -6.48 31.12
N ASP A 166 11.49 -6.01 30.45
CA ASP A 166 10.76 -4.80 30.80
C ASP A 166 9.79 -5.05 31.98
N LEU A 167 9.61 -6.32 32.36
CA LEU A 167 8.76 -6.78 33.46
C LEU A 167 9.56 -7.18 34.71
N LYS A 168 10.90 -7.04 34.71
CA LYS A 168 11.75 -7.41 35.86
C LYS A 168 11.38 -6.69 37.15
N SER A 169 10.91 -5.45 37.05
CA SER A 169 10.56 -4.64 38.22
C SER A 169 9.35 -5.14 39.00
N ILE A 170 8.55 -6.08 38.47
CA ILE A 170 7.40 -6.65 39.19
C ILE A 170 7.63 -8.09 39.68
N GLU A 171 8.78 -8.69 39.36
CA GLU A 171 9.14 -10.06 39.79
C GLU A 171 9.22 -10.20 41.32
N HIS A 172 9.68 -9.15 42.00
CA HIS A 172 9.92 -9.17 43.44
C HIS A 172 8.65 -8.95 44.27
N LEU A 173 7.51 -8.67 43.62
CA LEU A 173 6.24 -8.47 44.30
C LEU A 173 5.76 -9.79 44.91
N LYS A 174 5.37 -9.75 46.19
CA LYS A 174 4.87 -10.92 46.91
C LYS A 174 3.43 -11.22 46.49
N VAL A 175 3.29 -12.06 45.48
CA VAL A 175 2.00 -12.60 45.02
C VAL A 175 1.85 -14.02 45.54
N THR A 176 0.93 -14.23 46.48
CA THR A 176 0.67 -15.54 47.09
C THR A 176 -0.53 -16.25 46.50
N ASP A 177 -1.41 -15.51 45.81
CA ASP A 177 -2.65 -16.01 45.22
C ASP A 177 -2.63 -15.77 43.70
N ILE A 178 -2.32 -16.83 42.96
CA ILE A 178 -2.19 -16.80 41.49
C ILE A 178 -3.56 -16.73 40.81
N GLU A 179 -4.62 -17.26 41.44
CA GLU A 179 -5.98 -17.12 40.90
C GLU A 179 -6.47 -15.68 41.04
N PHE A 180 -6.21 -15.05 42.19
CA PHE A 180 -6.52 -13.64 42.37
C PHE A 180 -5.69 -12.75 41.42
N LEU A 181 -4.43 -13.11 41.14
CA LEU A 181 -3.63 -12.44 40.12
C LEU A 181 -4.29 -12.49 38.73
N ASN A 182 -4.76 -13.66 38.30
CA ASN A 182 -5.46 -13.82 37.03
C ASN A 182 -6.66 -12.88 36.90
N ASN A 183 -7.48 -12.83 37.95
CA ASN A 183 -8.67 -11.98 37.98
C ASN A 183 -8.28 -10.50 37.98
N ALA A 184 -7.32 -10.10 38.80
CA ALA A 184 -6.85 -8.71 38.87
C ALA A 184 -6.26 -8.23 37.53
N VAL A 185 -5.46 -9.05 36.84
CA VAL A 185 -4.94 -8.70 35.51
C VAL A 185 -6.08 -8.63 34.48
N THR A 186 -7.02 -9.58 34.51
CA THR A 186 -8.17 -9.57 33.59
C THR A 186 -9.05 -8.33 33.78
N GLU A 187 -9.31 -7.96 35.04
CA GLU A 187 -10.06 -6.76 35.40
C GLU A 187 -9.32 -5.48 35.00
N ALA A 188 -8.00 -5.41 35.18
CA ALA A 188 -7.18 -4.27 34.77
C ALA A 188 -7.07 -4.11 33.25
N LEU A 189 -7.18 -5.20 32.48
CA LEU A 189 -7.17 -5.17 31.01
C LEU A 189 -8.46 -4.59 30.41
N ALA A 190 -9.60 -4.72 31.09
CA ALA A 190 -10.89 -4.22 30.60
C ALA A 190 -10.91 -2.69 30.36
N PRO A 191 -10.54 -1.83 31.33
CA PRO A 191 -10.51 -0.38 31.10
C PRO A 191 -9.47 -0.01 30.04
N LEU A 192 -8.32 -0.71 29.97
CA LEU A 192 -7.33 -0.49 28.91
C LEU A 192 -7.91 -0.74 27.51
N HIS A 193 -8.71 -1.81 27.34
CA HIS A 193 -9.40 -2.08 26.08
C HIS A 193 -10.37 -0.95 25.74
N ASP A 194 -11.21 -0.54 26.69
CA ASP A 194 -12.18 0.54 26.47
C ASP A 194 -11.50 1.88 26.13
N GLU A 195 -10.39 2.21 26.80
CA GLU A 195 -9.58 3.40 26.53
C GLU A 195 -9.01 3.37 25.10
N LEU A 196 -8.40 2.26 24.68
CA LEU A 196 -7.86 2.11 23.33
C LEU A 196 -8.97 2.18 22.27
N LYS A 197 -10.10 1.53 22.52
CA LYS A 197 -11.26 1.55 21.63
C LYS A 197 -11.80 2.96 21.43
N GLN A 198 -11.91 3.74 22.52
CA GLN A 198 -12.30 5.16 22.43
C GLN A 198 -11.25 6.00 21.69
N GLY A 199 -9.97 5.74 21.92
CA GLY A 199 -8.87 6.38 21.19
C GLY A 199 -8.94 6.12 19.68
N PHE A 200 -9.25 4.90 19.28
CA PHE A 200 -9.36 4.49 17.87
C PHE A 200 -10.59 5.04 17.14
N ALA A 201 -11.66 5.38 17.86
CA ALA A 201 -12.84 6.00 17.24
C ALA A 201 -12.53 7.34 16.54
N ASN A 202 -11.45 8.01 16.93
CA ASN A 202 -10.97 9.27 16.35
C ASN A 202 -9.66 9.10 15.56
N ALA A 203 -9.23 7.87 15.30
CA ALA A 203 -7.97 7.62 14.60
C ALA A 203 -8.04 8.06 13.13
N ASP A 204 -6.92 8.60 12.66
CA ASP A 204 -6.70 8.96 11.26
C ASP A 204 -5.67 8.03 10.61
N LEU A 205 -5.67 7.96 9.28
CA LEU A 205 -4.67 7.21 8.50
C LEU A 205 -3.23 7.68 8.78
N ASN A 206 -3.01 8.93 9.21
CA ASN A 206 -1.67 9.37 9.61
C ASN A 206 -1.16 8.75 10.92
N SER A 207 -2.02 8.03 11.67
CA SER A 207 -1.65 7.37 12.94
C SER A 207 -0.79 6.11 12.74
N PHE A 208 -0.77 5.58 11.51
CA PHE A 208 -0.05 4.36 11.19
C PHE A 208 1.44 4.62 10.98
N GLY A 209 2.30 3.89 11.70
CA GLY A 209 3.74 3.93 11.45
C GLY A 209 4.11 3.47 10.04
N ARG A 210 3.49 2.37 9.58
CA ARG A 210 3.53 1.93 8.18
C ARG A 210 2.15 2.05 7.56
N GLN A 211 2.05 2.89 6.53
CA GLN A 211 0.78 3.27 5.94
C GLN A 211 0.14 2.14 5.11
N PRO A 212 -1.19 1.95 5.16
CA PRO A 212 -1.86 0.92 4.36
C PRO A 212 -1.65 1.10 2.85
N HIS A 213 -1.63 2.35 2.37
CA HIS A 213 -1.39 2.66 0.96
C HIS A 213 0.04 2.34 0.51
N THR A 214 1.03 2.44 1.39
CA THR A 214 2.41 2.02 1.09
C THR A 214 2.49 0.51 0.91
N ILE A 215 1.88 -0.26 1.83
CA ILE A 215 1.81 -1.72 1.74
C ILE A 215 1.13 -2.15 0.44
N LEU A 216 -0.02 -1.54 0.12
CA LEU A 216 -0.78 -1.86 -1.07
C LEU A 216 -0.03 -1.46 -2.35
N ALA A 217 0.63 -0.30 -2.36
CA ALA A 217 1.43 0.14 -3.51
C ALA A 217 2.61 -0.78 -3.80
N GLU A 218 3.27 -1.32 -2.77
CA GLU A 218 4.32 -2.33 -2.96
C GLU A 218 3.75 -3.65 -3.50
N GLN A 219 2.59 -4.09 -3.03
CA GLN A 219 1.93 -5.31 -3.51
C GLN A 219 1.43 -5.19 -4.95
N CYS A 220 1.05 -3.97 -5.36
CA CYS A 220 0.59 -3.67 -6.71
C CYS A 220 1.74 -3.19 -7.62
N ALA A 221 2.95 -3.05 -7.06
CA ALA A 221 4.11 -2.66 -7.84
C ALA A 221 4.37 -3.71 -8.92
N GLY A 222 4.91 -3.23 -10.04
CA GLY A 222 5.36 -4.10 -11.12
C GLY A 222 6.69 -3.62 -11.64
N CYS A 223 6.97 -3.96 -12.88
CA CYS A 223 8.07 -3.37 -13.59
C CYS A 223 7.87 -1.86 -13.78
N TRP A 224 8.95 -1.12 -13.62
CA TRP A 224 8.95 0.34 -13.76
C TRP A 224 9.76 0.83 -14.96
N GLU A 225 10.29 -0.09 -15.75
CA GLU A 225 10.98 0.23 -16.99
C GLU A 225 10.01 0.91 -17.96
N GLN A 226 10.50 1.93 -18.66
CA GLN A 226 9.72 2.73 -19.60
C GLN A 226 10.15 2.46 -21.04
N CYS A 227 9.17 2.36 -21.93
CA CYS A 227 9.42 2.19 -23.35
C CYS A 227 10.26 3.38 -23.84
N PRO A 228 11.43 3.16 -24.46
CA PRO A 228 12.37 4.24 -24.76
C PRO A 228 11.82 5.24 -25.81
N PHE A 229 10.78 4.86 -26.55
CA PHE A 229 10.15 5.72 -27.53
C PHE A 229 9.01 6.57 -26.95
N CYS A 230 8.07 5.95 -26.22
CA CYS A 230 6.86 6.62 -25.76
C CYS A 230 6.80 6.86 -24.26
N GLY A 231 7.71 6.29 -23.47
CA GLY A 231 7.77 6.43 -22.01
C GLY A 231 6.68 5.65 -21.24
N ALA A 232 5.85 4.86 -21.93
CA ALA A 232 4.84 4.03 -21.26
C ALA A 232 5.51 2.88 -20.48
N LEU A 233 4.93 2.53 -19.33
CA LEU A 233 5.50 1.56 -18.40
C LEU A 233 5.34 0.12 -18.90
N CYS A 234 6.31 -0.72 -18.56
CA CYS A 234 6.17 -2.16 -18.68
C CYS A 234 4.99 -2.65 -17.84
N THR A 235 4.15 -3.52 -18.39
CA THR A 235 2.96 -4.04 -17.71
C THR A 235 3.18 -5.40 -17.05
N ASN A 236 4.44 -5.81 -16.86
CA ASN A 236 4.77 -7.00 -16.10
C ASN A 236 4.55 -6.74 -14.59
N THR A 237 3.85 -7.66 -13.93
CA THR A 237 3.57 -7.59 -12.49
C THR A 237 4.80 -7.87 -11.63
N LEU A 238 5.83 -8.52 -12.18
CA LEU A 238 7.08 -8.76 -11.46
C LEU A 238 8.05 -7.59 -11.69
N ALA A 239 8.51 -6.99 -10.60
CA ALA A 239 9.63 -6.05 -10.64
C ALA A 239 10.93 -6.78 -11.02
N ASN A 240 11.83 -6.11 -11.75
CA ASN A 240 13.12 -6.66 -12.18
C ASN A 240 13.01 -8.04 -12.86
N HIS A 241 11.92 -8.25 -13.62
CA HIS A 241 11.68 -9.51 -14.31
C HIS A 241 12.72 -9.74 -15.43
N ASP A 242 13.02 -11.01 -15.69
CA ASP A 242 13.80 -11.42 -16.85
C ASP A 242 13.00 -11.25 -18.16
N GLY A 243 13.72 -11.33 -19.29
CA GLY A 243 13.14 -11.24 -20.62
C GLY A 243 12.79 -9.82 -21.05
N ASP A 244 12.17 -9.70 -22.23
CA ASP A 244 11.88 -8.41 -22.83
C ASP A 244 10.75 -7.67 -22.09
N HIS A 245 10.90 -6.36 -21.93
CA HIS A 245 9.84 -5.48 -21.47
C HIS A 245 8.75 -5.35 -22.54
N GLN A 246 7.50 -5.38 -22.09
CA GLN A 246 6.32 -5.30 -22.93
C GLN A 246 5.24 -4.49 -22.22
N LEU A 247 4.33 -3.95 -23.01
CA LEU A 247 3.19 -3.22 -22.50
C LEU A 247 1.99 -3.44 -23.41
N VAL A 248 0.81 -3.16 -22.87
CA VAL A 248 -0.45 -3.37 -23.61
C VAL A 248 -0.75 -2.21 -24.55
N PHE A 249 -0.54 -0.96 -24.10
CA PHE A 249 -0.91 0.23 -24.87
C PHE A 249 0.27 1.18 -25.05
N HIS A 250 0.85 1.17 -26.26
CA HIS A 250 1.78 2.22 -26.65
C HIS A 250 1.02 3.56 -26.77
N ARG A 251 1.71 4.63 -26.39
CA ARG A 251 1.18 6.00 -26.41
C ARG A 251 1.89 6.85 -27.46
N PRO A 252 1.27 7.94 -27.95
CA PRO A 252 1.86 8.80 -28.97
C PRO A 252 3.24 9.31 -28.57
N ASN A 253 4.18 9.30 -29.51
CA ASN A 253 5.57 9.72 -29.27
C ASN A 253 5.69 11.20 -28.89
N VAL A 254 4.70 12.04 -29.20
CA VAL A 254 4.63 13.42 -28.70
C VAL A 254 4.71 13.49 -27.17
N LEU A 255 4.28 12.46 -26.44
CA LEU A 255 4.28 12.44 -24.97
C LEU A 255 5.68 12.29 -24.35
N THR A 256 6.70 12.05 -25.17
CA THR A 256 8.13 12.14 -24.80
C THR A 256 8.83 13.31 -25.50
N GLY A 257 8.06 14.20 -26.14
CA GLY A 257 8.56 15.40 -26.83
C GLY A 257 9.08 15.16 -28.24
N TYR A 258 8.81 14.01 -28.86
CA TYR A 258 9.25 13.76 -30.24
C TYR A 258 8.62 14.72 -31.24
N LYS A 259 9.48 15.23 -32.13
CA LYS A 259 9.12 16.06 -33.28
C LYS A 259 9.69 15.44 -34.55
N TRP A 260 9.02 15.67 -35.67
CA TRP A 260 9.56 15.31 -36.98
C TRP A 260 10.84 16.09 -37.23
N TYR A 261 11.87 15.39 -37.71
CA TYR A 261 13.21 15.94 -37.89
C TYR A 261 13.22 17.25 -38.70
N LYS A 262 13.95 18.25 -38.19
CA LYS A 262 14.07 19.60 -38.76
C LYS A 262 12.74 20.35 -38.89
N THR A 263 11.72 19.97 -38.14
CA THR A 263 10.43 20.68 -38.06
C THR A 263 10.01 20.87 -36.61
N ASP A 264 9.00 21.70 -36.39
CA ASP A 264 8.29 21.83 -35.12
C ASP A 264 7.05 20.93 -35.04
N ASN A 265 6.83 20.05 -36.04
CA ASN A 265 5.67 19.17 -36.11
C ASN A 265 5.77 18.04 -35.07
N LEU A 266 4.80 17.94 -34.17
CA LEU A 266 4.74 16.92 -33.13
C LEU A 266 4.39 15.54 -33.71
N VAL A 267 5.05 14.48 -33.22
CA VAL A 267 4.82 13.12 -33.72
C VAL A 267 3.63 12.46 -33.02
N ILE A 268 2.55 12.21 -33.76
CA ILE A 268 1.35 11.54 -33.22
C ILE A 268 1.40 10.01 -33.32
N ASP A 269 2.40 9.46 -34.02
CA ASP A 269 2.56 8.02 -34.16
C ASP A 269 2.85 7.35 -32.82
N ILE A 270 2.44 6.08 -32.69
CA ILE A 270 2.87 5.21 -31.59
C ILE A 270 4.07 4.35 -32.01
N CYS A 271 4.76 3.78 -31.03
CA CYS A 271 5.91 2.90 -31.27
C CYS A 271 5.59 1.75 -32.23
N SER A 272 4.45 1.08 -32.02
CA SER A 272 4.05 -0.07 -32.83
C SER A 272 3.78 0.28 -34.29
N SER A 273 3.16 1.44 -34.58
CA SER A 273 3.03 1.97 -35.93
C SER A 273 4.38 2.32 -36.54
N SER A 274 5.28 2.92 -35.74
CA SER A 274 6.63 3.29 -36.18
C SER A 274 7.42 2.03 -36.59
N VAL A 275 7.39 0.98 -35.76
CA VAL A 275 8.01 -0.33 -36.03
C VAL A 275 7.38 -1.04 -37.23
N ALA A 276 6.10 -0.81 -37.55
CA ALA A 276 5.48 -1.36 -38.76
C ALA A 276 5.86 -0.59 -40.05
N SER A 277 6.46 0.59 -39.94
CA SER A 277 6.72 1.51 -41.07
C SER A 277 8.17 1.47 -41.57
N GLU A 278 8.45 2.20 -42.66
CA GLU A 278 9.82 2.48 -43.14
C GLU A 278 10.45 3.70 -42.46
N CYS A 279 9.85 4.22 -41.39
CA CYS A 279 10.39 5.36 -40.69
C CYS A 279 11.75 5.03 -40.04
N LEU A 280 12.56 6.06 -39.89
CA LEU A 280 13.84 6.01 -39.19
C LEU A 280 13.70 6.77 -37.86
N PHE A 281 14.41 6.31 -36.83
CA PHE A 281 14.65 7.08 -35.62
C PHE A 281 16.15 7.35 -35.47
N ARG A 282 16.47 8.35 -34.66
CA ARG A 282 17.82 8.80 -34.47
C ARG A 282 18.36 8.38 -33.11
N ILE A 283 19.62 7.98 -33.08
CA ILE A 283 20.40 7.74 -31.87
C ILE A 283 21.61 8.66 -31.90
N GLY A 284 21.76 9.49 -30.87
CA GLY A 284 22.75 10.56 -30.89
C GLY A 284 22.46 11.57 -32.00
N GLU A 285 23.52 12.16 -32.54
CA GLU A 285 23.40 13.26 -33.51
C GLU A 285 23.26 12.79 -34.96
N ASP A 286 23.94 11.70 -35.33
CA ASP A 286 24.15 11.32 -36.74
C ASP A 286 23.63 9.92 -37.13
N LYS A 287 23.32 9.06 -36.15
CA LYS A 287 22.96 7.67 -36.45
C LYS A 287 21.45 7.53 -36.64
N TRP A 288 21.04 7.23 -37.86
CA TRP A 288 19.66 6.86 -38.19
C TRP A 288 19.52 5.33 -38.26
N ILE A 289 18.50 4.80 -37.60
CA ILE A 289 18.19 3.38 -37.59
C ILE A 289 16.72 3.21 -38.01
N PRO A 290 16.40 2.28 -38.91
CA PRO A 290 15.00 1.93 -39.19
C PRO A 290 14.30 1.47 -37.91
N TYR A 291 13.07 1.95 -37.67
CA TYR A 291 12.29 1.50 -36.51
C TYR A 291 12.10 -0.02 -36.52
N LYS A 292 11.96 -0.68 -37.68
CA LYS A 292 11.92 -2.15 -37.82
C LYS A 292 13.14 -2.88 -37.23
N LYS A 293 14.27 -2.18 -37.15
CA LYS A 293 15.56 -2.67 -36.66
C LYS A 293 15.95 -2.04 -35.32
N TYR A 294 14.98 -1.51 -34.58
CA TYR A 294 15.26 -0.75 -33.34
C TYR A 294 16.12 -1.52 -32.34
N ARG A 295 16.07 -2.85 -32.30
CA ARG A 295 16.89 -3.64 -31.38
C ARG A 295 18.40 -3.56 -31.67
N GLU A 296 18.80 -3.24 -32.91
CA GLU A 296 20.22 -3.02 -33.28
C GLU A 296 20.82 -1.76 -32.63
N ALA A 297 19.97 -0.91 -32.05
CA ALA A 297 20.39 0.24 -31.24
C ALA A 297 21.09 -0.13 -29.93
N GLY A 298 20.94 -1.37 -29.45
CA GLY A 298 21.36 -1.77 -28.11
C GLY A 298 20.43 -1.24 -27.00
N PRO A 299 20.78 -1.44 -25.73
CA PRO A 299 20.01 -0.93 -24.61
C PRO A 299 19.88 0.61 -24.63
N PRO A 300 18.72 1.18 -24.22
CA PRO A 300 17.54 0.49 -23.68
C PRO A 300 16.59 -0.07 -24.75
N TYR A 301 16.84 0.08 -26.04
CA TYR A 301 15.90 -0.33 -27.10
C TYR A 301 15.84 -1.85 -27.27
N SER A 302 16.98 -2.54 -27.19
CA SER A 302 17.07 -3.97 -27.45
C SER A 302 16.36 -4.85 -26.41
N THR A 303 16.08 -4.31 -25.22
CA THR A 303 15.40 -4.99 -24.10
C THR A 303 13.87 -4.88 -24.15
N TRP A 304 13.32 -4.25 -25.18
CA TRP A 304 11.88 -4.10 -25.37
C TRP A 304 11.39 -4.98 -26.51
N ASN A 305 10.21 -5.57 -26.35
CA ASN A 305 9.49 -6.23 -27.43
C ASN A 305 8.28 -5.41 -27.87
N ILE A 306 8.50 -4.59 -28.90
CA ILE A 306 7.48 -3.77 -29.56
C ILE A 306 6.98 -4.51 -30.79
N LEU A 307 5.75 -5.02 -30.71
CA LEU A 307 5.12 -5.70 -31.84
C LEU A 307 4.61 -4.67 -32.87
N PRO A 308 4.72 -4.98 -34.18
CA PRO A 308 4.21 -4.12 -35.24
C PRO A 308 2.68 -4.19 -35.30
N ASP A 309 2.03 -3.28 -34.58
CA ASP A 309 0.58 -3.12 -34.53
C ASP A 309 0.20 -1.64 -34.69
N PRO A 310 -0.43 -1.25 -35.81
CA PRO A 310 -0.84 0.14 -36.02
C PRO A 310 -2.08 0.55 -35.20
N SER A 311 -2.66 -0.35 -34.39
CA SER A 311 -3.95 -0.14 -33.69
C SER A 311 -3.86 0.76 -32.45
N MET A 312 -3.59 2.05 -32.68
CA MET A 312 -3.64 3.05 -31.59
C MET A 312 -5.04 3.11 -30.96
N LYS A 313 -5.07 2.97 -29.63
CA LYS A 313 -6.30 3.02 -28.84
C LYS A 313 -6.99 4.37 -28.94
N ALA A 314 -8.33 4.35 -28.89
CA ALA A 314 -9.16 5.54 -28.97
C ALA A 314 -8.82 6.53 -27.86
N TYR A 315 -8.42 6.01 -26.68
CA TYR A 315 -7.91 6.79 -25.56
C TYR A 315 -6.87 7.82 -25.97
N TRP A 316 -5.80 7.39 -26.64
CA TRP A 316 -4.69 8.27 -26.98
C TRP A 316 -5.05 9.25 -28.10
N LYS A 317 -5.91 8.84 -29.02
CA LYS A 317 -6.45 9.71 -30.08
C LYS A 317 -7.27 10.85 -29.49
N TRP A 318 -8.19 10.50 -28.58
CA TRP A 318 -8.98 11.46 -27.82
C TRP A 318 -8.10 12.36 -26.97
N PHE A 319 -7.13 11.80 -26.22
CA PHE A 319 -6.22 12.55 -25.37
C PHE A 319 -5.47 13.64 -26.16
N VAL A 320 -4.87 13.28 -27.30
CA VAL A 320 -4.14 14.24 -28.15
C VAL A 320 -5.07 15.33 -28.69
N CYS A 321 -6.30 15.00 -29.09
CA CYS A 321 -7.28 16.00 -29.53
C CYS A 321 -7.70 16.93 -28.40
N HIS A 322 -8.04 16.34 -27.24
CA HIS A 322 -8.60 17.05 -26.09
C HIS A 322 -7.58 18.01 -25.47
N PHE A 323 -6.32 17.60 -25.35
CA PHE A 323 -5.24 18.41 -24.77
C PHE A 323 -4.32 19.07 -25.81
N ARG A 324 -4.79 19.21 -27.06
CA ARG A 324 -3.99 19.70 -28.19
C ARG A 324 -3.20 20.97 -27.84
N THR A 325 -3.88 22.02 -27.40
CA THR A 325 -3.26 23.32 -27.13
C THR A 325 -2.23 23.23 -26.00
N GLN A 326 -2.54 22.46 -24.95
CA GLN A 326 -1.63 22.25 -23.83
C GLN A 326 -0.40 21.45 -24.26
N LEU A 327 -0.55 20.44 -25.12
CA LEU A 327 0.55 19.65 -25.69
C LEU A 327 1.45 20.50 -26.60
N GLU A 328 0.87 21.32 -27.48
CA GLU A 328 1.61 22.26 -28.33
C GLU A 328 2.47 23.22 -27.50
N LYS A 329 1.89 23.77 -26.43
CA LYS A 329 2.60 24.65 -25.49
C LYS A 329 3.69 23.90 -24.71
N TRP A 330 3.37 22.72 -24.17
CA TRP A 330 4.28 21.98 -23.31
C TRP A 330 5.53 21.51 -24.07
N PHE A 331 5.35 21.00 -25.28
CA PHE A 331 6.46 20.51 -26.10
C PHE A 331 7.04 21.54 -27.07
N ASN A 332 6.52 22.78 -27.06
CA ASN A 332 6.93 23.86 -27.96
C ASN A 332 6.92 23.42 -29.45
N GLY A 333 5.78 22.92 -29.92
CA GLY A 333 5.62 22.42 -31.29
C GLY A 333 4.17 22.52 -31.76
N LYS A 334 3.88 22.04 -32.97
CA LYS A 334 2.59 22.16 -33.63
C LYS A 334 2.07 20.85 -34.18
N PHE A 335 0.76 20.64 -34.09
CA PHE A 335 0.09 19.54 -34.81
C PHE A 335 -0.28 20.00 -36.22
N GLN A 336 0.72 20.06 -37.09
CA GLN A 336 0.64 20.51 -38.49
C GLN A 336 1.53 19.64 -39.38
N GLY A 337 1.34 19.72 -40.70
CA GLY A 337 2.13 18.96 -41.66
C GLY A 337 2.15 17.47 -41.34
N LYS A 338 3.34 16.90 -41.11
CA LYS A 338 3.49 15.48 -40.76
C LYS A 338 2.93 15.10 -39.38
N GLY A 339 2.67 16.09 -38.53
CA GLY A 339 2.06 15.92 -37.21
C GLY A 339 0.58 16.30 -37.17
N GLU A 340 -0.07 16.50 -38.31
CA GLU A 340 -1.48 16.90 -38.36
C GLU A 340 -2.38 15.83 -37.74
N ILE A 341 -3.24 16.25 -36.81
CA ILE A 341 -4.20 15.36 -36.16
C ILE A 341 -5.33 15.04 -37.15
N PRO A 342 -5.58 13.75 -37.47
CA PRO A 342 -6.64 13.37 -38.39
C PRO A 342 -8.02 13.81 -37.91
N ASP A 343 -8.88 14.28 -38.83
CA ASP A 343 -10.24 14.73 -38.50
C ASP A 343 -11.10 13.66 -37.83
N ALA A 344 -10.85 12.38 -38.13
CA ALA A 344 -11.54 11.27 -37.49
C ALA A 344 -11.31 11.21 -35.97
N TRP A 345 -10.15 11.66 -35.48
CA TRP A 345 -9.85 11.64 -34.04
C TRP A 345 -10.68 12.67 -33.28
N LYS A 346 -11.02 13.80 -33.92
CA LYS A 346 -11.83 14.88 -33.35
C LYS A 346 -13.27 14.44 -33.02
N LYS A 347 -13.72 13.33 -33.60
CA LYS A 347 -15.05 12.76 -33.40
C LYS A 347 -15.12 11.79 -32.21
N ILE A 348 -13.97 11.36 -31.68
CA ILE A 348 -13.91 10.40 -30.58
C ILE A 348 -14.36 11.07 -29.29
N THR A 349 -15.33 10.47 -28.61
CA THR A 349 -15.88 11.02 -27.36
C THR A 349 -15.25 10.37 -26.12
N LYS A 350 -15.29 11.08 -24.98
CA LYS A 350 -14.87 10.52 -23.69
C LYS A 350 -15.63 9.23 -23.34
N GLN A 351 -16.92 9.16 -23.63
CA GLN A 351 -17.74 7.97 -23.34
C GLN A 351 -17.28 6.76 -24.13
N GLU A 352 -16.97 6.92 -25.42
CA GLU A 352 -16.40 5.85 -26.24
C GLU A 352 -15.05 5.37 -25.70
N VAL A 353 -14.20 6.31 -25.25
CA VAL A 353 -12.90 5.99 -24.64
C VAL A 353 -13.08 5.15 -23.38
N LEU A 354 -13.96 5.56 -22.47
CA LEU A 354 -14.22 4.83 -21.23
C LEU A 354 -14.81 3.44 -21.53
N SER A 355 -15.78 3.35 -22.44
CA SER A 355 -16.36 2.06 -22.86
C SER A 355 -15.34 1.12 -23.51
N GLN A 356 -14.36 1.65 -24.26
CA GLN A 356 -13.26 0.84 -24.79
C GLN A 356 -12.36 0.30 -23.67
N LEU A 357 -12.06 1.13 -22.67
CA LEU A 357 -11.25 0.70 -21.52
C LEU A 357 -12.01 -0.26 -20.58
N ASP A 358 -13.35 -0.27 -20.57
CA ASP A 358 -14.16 -1.23 -19.80
C ASP A 358 -14.15 -2.65 -20.38
N LYS A 359 -13.77 -2.80 -21.65
CA LYS A 359 -13.64 -4.11 -22.30
C LYS A 359 -12.27 -4.77 -22.07
N PHE A 360 -11.38 -4.08 -21.36
CA PHE A 360 -10.04 -4.54 -20.99
C PHE A 360 -10.02 -4.89 -19.50
#